data_AF-A0AAD7UXK9-F1
#
_entry.id   AF-A0AAD7UXK9-F1
#
_cell.length_a   1.000
_cell.length_b   1.000
_cell.length_c   1.000
_cell.angle_alpha   90.00
_cell.angle_beta   90.00
_cell.angle_gamma   90.00
#
_symmetry.space_group_name_H-M   'P 1'
#
loop_
_entity.id
_entity.type
_entity.pdbx_description
1 polymer ?
#
loop_
_entity_poly.entity_id
_entity_poly.type
_entity_poly.pdbx_seq_one_letter_code
_entity_poly.pdbx_strand_id
1 'polypeptide(L)'
;MLLSRLPPEVLHNIFAFLVFSDLEILLDIGSIAQSTQDYLQRHYAFEYKATWLLKQHFEAALKEGQSSKSVSSTIANELLQLLCQAASTHERNEQSERFSTLLSALEQWIGQRVIYPHLTAGMECNYASLCLAIRQAYLEQPDIRAMHDPRYRRRNTRYPIAPFLPREFTHIWRLQCNNVTELLTWPTGGLPSLSAQRRRTIRLRFARFFGMLFQATSVYLEFSLDGTFDECVREALLSGDVESLLVMCLAAERPVDVDNMCMMVSLAEEQLWSYIDLMADLTESNPTPEQEARLRQSDQHQTTTPAAPSSSSSSSLPEWLLPSRYRIHESAPLRLKLLYYLVDQQDWKWFDE
;
A
#
# COMPACT_ATOMS: atom_id res chain seq x y z
N MET A 1 -17.06 -19.33 -27.03
CA MET A 1 -18.26 -19.69 -27.82
C MET A 1 -19.35 -20.43 -27.05
N LEU A 2 -19.13 -20.94 -25.82
CA LEU A 2 -20.20 -21.59 -25.02
C LEU A 2 -21.02 -20.63 -24.14
N LEU A 3 -20.39 -19.58 -23.59
CA LEU A 3 -21.03 -18.60 -22.70
C LEU A 3 -22.17 -17.81 -23.37
N SER A 4 -22.06 -17.55 -24.68
CA SER A 4 -23.04 -16.79 -25.48
C SER A 4 -24.37 -17.50 -25.71
N ARG A 5 -24.49 -18.77 -25.32
CA ARG A 5 -25.70 -19.59 -25.49
C ARG A 5 -26.40 -19.88 -24.16
N LEU A 6 -25.89 -19.36 -23.05
CA LEU A 6 -26.50 -19.57 -21.74
C LEU A 6 -27.79 -18.75 -21.62
N PRO A 7 -28.85 -19.32 -21.03
CA PRO A 7 -30.04 -18.55 -20.67
C PRO A 7 -29.66 -17.39 -19.73
N PRO A 8 -30.35 -16.24 -19.82
CA PRO A 8 -30.04 -15.06 -19.00
C PRO A 8 -30.13 -15.33 -17.50
N GLU A 9 -30.99 -16.25 -17.05
CA GLU A 9 -31.11 -16.66 -15.65
C GLU A 9 -29.86 -17.42 -15.16
N VAL A 10 -29.32 -18.31 -16.00
CA VAL A 10 -28.09 -19.04 -15.69
C VAL A 10 -26.90 -18.08 -15.69
N LEU A 11 -26.87 -17.14 -16.63
CA LEU A 11 -25.85 -16.10 -16.70
C LEU A 11 -25.87 -15.21 -15.45
N HIS A 12 -27.06 -14.81 -14.97
CA HIS A 12 -27.22 -14.02 -13.76
C HIS A 12 -26.72 -14.78 -12.51
N ASN A 13 -27.01 -16.08 -12.40
CA ASN A 13 -26.48 -16.91 -11.31
C ASN A 13 -24.96 -17.03 -11.34
N ILE A 14 -24.35 -17.11 -12.52
CA ILE A 14 -22.90 -17.07 -12.68
C ILE A 14 -22.38 -15.71 -12.22
N PHE A 15 -23.01 -14.62 -12.64
CA PHE A 15 -22.57 -13.28 -12.23
C PHE A 15 -22.65 -13.06 -10.72
N ALA A 16 -23.69 -13.60 -10.05
CA ALA A 16 -23.82 -13.52 -8.60
C ALA A 16 -22.74 -14.29 -7.83
N PHE A 17 -22.08 -15.26 -8.46
CA PHE A 17 -20.95 -15.99 -7.87
C PHE A 17 -19.61 -15.27 -8.06
N LEU A 18 -19.52 -14.36 -9.03
CA LEU A 18 -18.28 -13.69 -9.41
C LEU A 18 -18.11 -12.37 -8.64
N VAL A 19 -16.86 -12.04 -8.32
CA VAL A 19 -16.52 -10.72 -7.79
C VAL A 19 -16.41 -9.69 -8.93
N PHE A 20 -16.45 -8.41 -8.58
CA PHE A 20 -16.38 -7.31 -9.56
C PHE A 20 -15.21 -7.43 -10.54
N SER A 21 -14.00 -7.79 -10.05
CA SER A 21 -12.81 -7.93 -10.90
C SER A 21 -12.97 -9.01 -11.97
N ASP A 22 -13.67 -10.11 -11.66
CA ASP A 22 -13.89 -11.20 -12.61
C ASP A 22 -14.94 -10.81 -13.64
N LEU A 23 -15.99 -10.11 -13.19
CA LEU A 23 -17.02 -9.55 -14.07
C LEU A 23 -16.42 -8.51 -15.03
N GLU A 24 -15.42 -7.74 -14.60
CA GLU A 24 -14.74 -6.79 -15.47
C GLU A 24 -14.07 -7.49 -16.67
N ILE A 25 -13.44 -8.65 -16.45
CA ILE A 25 -12.80 -9.44 -17.52
C ILE A 25 -13.85 -9.91 -18.54
N LEU A 26 -15.09 -10.17 -18.10
CA LEU A 26 -16.16 -10.61 -19.00
C LEU A 26 -16.63 -9.51 -19.96
N LEU A 27 -16.35 -8.22 -19.68
CA LEU A 27 -16.64 -7.11 -20.59
C LEU A 27 -15.84 -7.22 -21.90
N ASP A 28 -14.68 -7.85 -21.88
CA ASP A 28 -13.86 -8.09 -23.07
C ASP A 28 -14.44 -9.21 -23.96
N ILE A 29 -15.42 -9.98 -23.45
CA ILE A 29 -16.07 -11.06 -24.18
C ILE A 29 -17.34 -10.52 -24.85
N GLY A 30 -17.19 -10.09 -26.11
CA GLY A 30 -18.25 -9.37 -26.85
C GLY A 30 -19.63 -10.04 -26.88
N SER A 31 -19.73 -11.36 -26.73
CA SER A 31 -21.03 -12.06 -26.70
C SER A 31 -21.84 -11.90 -25.41
N ILE A 32 -21.19 -11.57 -24.29
CA ILE A 32 -21.82 -11.40 -22.97
C ILE A 32 -21.58 -10.00 -22.40
N ALA A 33 -20.74 -9.19 -23.04
CA ALA A 33 -20.35 -7.85 -22.61
C ALA A 33 -21.54 -6.97 -22.22
N GLN A 34 -22.60 -6.91 -23.05
CA GLN A 34 -23.78 -6.10 -22.75
C GLN A 34 -24.50 -6.57 -21.48
N SER A 35 -24.73 -7.88 -21.33
CA SER A 35 -25.40 -8.43 -20.15
C SER A 35 -24.55 -8.26 -18.88
N THR A 36 -23.23 -8.40 -19.01
CA THR A 36 -22.28 -8.11 -17.93
C THR A 36 -22.32 -6.63 -17.56
N GLN A 37 -22.33 -5.72 -18.53
CA GLN A 37 -22.44 -4.28 -18.30
C GLN A 37 -23.75 -3.93 -17.56
N ASP A 38 -24.88 -4.45 -18.02
CA ASP A 38 -26.18 -4.21 -17.38
C ASP A 38 -26.20 -4.74 -15.94
N TYR A 39 -25.56 -5.89 -15.67
CA TYR A 39 -25.42 -6.44 -14.33
C TYR A 39 -24.53 -5.56 -13.44
N LEU A 40 -23.36 -5.16 -13.93
CA LEU A 40 -22.42 -4.30 -13.21
C LEU A 40 -23.04 -2.95 -12.86
N GLN A 41 -23.79 -2.34 -13.78
CA GLN A 41 -24.48 -1.07 -13.51
C GLN A 41 -25.56 -1.19 -12.43
N ARG A 42 -26.16 -2.37 -12.23
CA ARG A 42 -27.19 -2.60 -11.21
C ARG A 42 -26.62 -2.98 -9.85
N HIS A 43 -25.60 -3.84 -9.82
CA HIS A 43 -25.09 -4.44 -8.58
C HIS A 43 -23.77 -3.84 -8.09
N TYR A 44 -23.00 -3.21 -8.99
CA TYR A 44 -21.67 -2.65 -8.74
C TYR A 44 -21.56 -1.23 -9.36
N ALA A 45 -22.60 -0.42 -9.15
CA ALA A 45 -22.75 0.86 -9.86
C ALA A 45 -21.60 1.84 -9.57
N PHE A 46 -21.09 1.83 -8.34
CA PHE A 46 -19.96 2.69 -7.94
C PHE A 46 -18.67 2.19 -8.57
N GLU A 47 -18.36 0.91 -8.39
CA GLU A 47 -17.18 0.21 -8.89
C GLU A 47 -17.06 0.37 -10.41
N TYR A 48 -18.16 0.15 -11.13
CA TYR A 48 -18.25 0.27 -12.57
C TYR A 48 -17.95 1.71 -13.03
N LYS A 49 -18.59 2.71 -12.41
CA LYS A 49 -18.36 4.13 -12.76
C LYS A 49 -16.95 4.58 -12.45
N ALA A 50 -16.41 4.23 -11.29
CA ALA A 50 -15.04 4.58 -10.91
C ALA A 50 -14.02 3.96 -11.88
N THR A 51 -14.21 2.68 -12.22
CA THR A 51 -13.35 1.98 -13.18
C THR A 51 -13.43 2.57 -14.57
N TRP A 52 -14.63 2.95 -15.02
CA TRP A 52 -14.81 3.65 -16.28
C TRP A 52 -14.12 5.02 -16.30
N LEU A 53 -14.25 5.81 -15.23
CA LEU A 53 -13.53 7.09 -15.10
C LEU A 53 -12.02 6.92 -15.17
N LEU A 54 -11.47 5.90 -14.50
CA LEU A 54 -10.04 5.63 -14.49
C LEU A 54 -9.54 5.07 -15.84
N LYS A 55 -10.16 4.01 -16.37
CA LYS A 55 -9.65 3.33 -17.57
C LYS A 55 -10.05 4.02 -18.87
N GLN A 56 -11.31 4.44 -19.00
CA GLN A 56 -11.85 4.95 -20.26
C GLN A 56 -11.70 6.46 -20.40
N HIS A 57 -11.76 7.22 -19.30
CA HIS A 57 -11.59 8.66 -19.36
C HIS A 57 -10.15 9.09 -19.07
N PHE A 58 -9.61 8.70 -17.90
CA PHE A 58 -8.29 9.15 -17.48
C PHE A 58 -7.17 8.57 -18.36
N GLU A 59 -7.07 7.25 -18.51
CA GLU A 59 -6.00 6.67 -19.34
C GLU A 59 -6.14 7.01 -20.83
N ALA A 60 -7.36 7.07 -21.37
CA ALA A 60 -7.57 7.39 -22.79
C ALA A 60 -7.24 8.86 -23.10
N ALA A 61 -7.70 9.81 -22.27
CA ALA A 61 -7.39 11.23 -22.44
C ALA A 61 -5.87 11.49 -22.40
N LEU A 62 -5.14 10.79 -21.55
CA LEU A 62 -3.69 10.88 -21.48
C LEU A 62 -3.01 10.30 -22.74
N LYS A 63 -3.53 9.19 -23.30
CA LYS A 63 -3.04 8.63 -24.57
C LYS A 63 -3.31 9.56 -25.76
N GLU A 64 -4.37 10.36 -25.70
CA GLU A 64 -4.69 11.40 -26.69
C GLU A 64 -3.80 12.66 -26.55
N GLY A 65 -2.87 12.69 -25.59
CA GLY A 65 -1.93 13.79 -25.39
C GLY A 65 -2.51 15.00 -24.64
N GLN A 66 -3.64 14.83 -23.96
CA GLN A 66 -4.20 15.89 -23.12
C GLN A 66 -3.29 16.19 -21.93
N SER A 67 -3.35 17.43 -21.43
CA SER A 67 -2.53 17.86 -20.28
C SER A 67 -2.89 17.05 -19.02
N SER A 68 -1.90 16.31 -18.50
CA SER A 68 -2.08 15.44 -17.33
C SER A 68 -2.64 16.19 -16.11
N LYS A 69 -2.26 17.45 -15.92
CA LYS A 69 -2.75 18.27 -14.79
C LYS A 69 -4.25 18.58 -14.89
N SER A 70 -4.73 18.98 -16.07
CA SER A 70 -6.15 19.31 -16.25
C SER A 70 -7.02 18.06 -16.14
N VAL A 71 -6.61 16.97 -16.80
CA VAL A 71 -7.33 15.69 -16.74
C VAL A 71 -7.38 15.17 -15.31
N SER A 72 -6.25 15.17 -14.59
CA SER A 72 -6.21 14.74 -13.18
C SER A 72 -7.14 15.55 -12.29
N SER A 73 -7.21 16.87 -12.46
CA SER A 73 -8.10 17.73 -11.67
C SER A 73 -9.58 17.45 -11.94
N THR A 74 -9.97 17.27 -13.21
CA THR A 74 -11.35 16.92 -13.57
C THR A 74 -11.74 15.57 -12.99
N ILE A 75 -10.94 14.53 -13.24
CA ILE A 75 -11.21 13.17 -12.76
C ILE A 75 -11.20 13.11 -11.22
N ALA A 76 -10.32 13.86 -10.57
CA ALA A 76 -10.29 13.95 -9.11
C ALA A 76 -11.62 14.45 -8.53
N ASN A 77 -12.17 15.52 -9.09
CA ASN A 77 -13.45 16.07 -8.66
C ASN A 77 -14.61 15.11 -8.96
N GLU A 78 -14.61 14.46 -10.13
CA GLU A 78 -15.65 13.49 -10.49
C GLU A 78 -15.63 12.26 -9.57
N LEU A 79 -14.45 11.75 -9.21
CA LEU A 79 -14.32 10.63 -8.27
C LEU A 79 -14.77 11.02 -6.85
N LEU A 80 -14.42 12.21 -6.37
CA LEU A 80 -14.90 12.71 -5.07
C LEU A 80 -16.42 12.91 -5.06
N GLN A 81 -16.99 13.45 -6.12
CA GLN A 81 -18.44 13.57 -6.26
C GLN A 81 -19.12 12.21 -6.30
N LEU A 82 -18.53 11.23 -7.00
CA LEU A 82 -19.04 9.86 -7.06
C LEU A 82 -19.05 9.21 -5.66
N LEU A 83 -17.98 9.40 -4.88
CA LEU A 83 -17.91 8.96 -3.47
C LEU A 83 -19.01 9.59 -2.63
N CYS A 84 -19.18 10.92 -2.71
CA CYS A 84 -20.22 11.64 -1.98
C CYS A 84 -21.63 11.19 -2.36
N GLN A 85 -21.91 11.04 -3.66
CA GLN A 85 -23.21 10.58 -4.15
C GLN A 85 -23.52 9.18 -3.62
N ALA A 86 -22.58 8.25 -3.72
CA ALA A 86 -22.75 6.88 -3.24
C ALA A 86 -22.84 6.76 -1.71
N ALA A 87 -22.17 7.64 -0.96
CA ALA A 87 -22.32 7.70 0.49
C ALA A 87 -23.66 8.32 0.90
N SER A 88 -24.12 9.36 0.18
CA SER A 88 -25.33 10.12 0.52
C SER A 88 -26.65 9.34 0.39
N THR A 89 -26.65 8.19 -0.29
CA THR A 89 -27.83 7.32 -0.36
C THR A 89 -28.12 6.60 0.97
N HIS A 90 -27.17 6.63 1.91
CA HIS A 90 -27.30 6.05 3.25
C HIS A 90 -27.71 7.09 4.30
N GLU A 91 -28.20 6.60 5.45
CA GLU A 91 -28.53 7.43 6.60
C GLU A 91 -27.31 8.22 7.10
N ARG A 92 -27.56 9.42 7.65
CA ARG A 92 -26.50 10.36 8.06
C ARG A 92 -25.47 9.75 9.03
N ASN A 93 -25.88 8.79 9.85
CA ASN A 93 -25.00 8.13 10.81
C ASN A 93 -24.03 7.14 10.15
N GLU A 94 -24.38 6.58 8.99
CA GLU A 94 -23.59 5.59 8.24
C GLU A 94 -22.76 6.23 7.12
N GLN A 95 -23.03 7.48 6.76
CA GLN A 95 -22.37 8.18 5.65
C GLN A 95 -20.85 8.22 5.76
N SER A 96 -20.32 8.46 6.97
CA SER A 96 -18.87 8.52 7.22
C SER A 96 -18.22 7.15 6.97
N GLU A 97 -18.77 6.09 7.56
CA GLU A 97 -18.27 4.72 7.38
C GLU A 97 -18.37 4.25 5.93
N ARG A 98 -19.50 4.56 5.26
CA ARG A 98 -19.69 4.23 3.86
C ARG A 98 -18.70 4.98 2.97
N PHE A 99 -18.47 6.26 3.22
CA PHE A 99 -17.48 7.05 2.50
C PHE A 99 -16.08 6.44 2.66
N SER A 100 -15.67 6.10 3.90
CA SER A 100 -14.37 5.47 4.14
C SER A 100 -14.25 4.12 3.44
N THR A 101 -15.30 3.30 3.45
CA THR A 101 -15.31 2.00 2.76
C THR A 101 -15.12 2.16 1.24
N LEU A 102 -15.84 3.11 0.63
CA LEU A 102 -15.74 3.38 -0.81
C LEU A 102 -14.38 3.99 -1.18
N LEU A 103 -13.83 4.85 -0.31
CA LEU A 103 -12.50 5.41 -0.48
C LEU A 103 -11.42 4.33 -0.40
N SER A 104 -11.47 3.44 0.60
CA SER A 104 -10.55 2.31 0.68
C SER A 104 -10.62 1.40 -0.55
N ALA A 105 -11.82 1.15 -1.09
CA ALA A 105 -11.98 0.38 -2.31
C ALA A 105 -11.32 1.07 -3.51
N LEU A 106 -11.48 2.39 -3.65
CA LEU A 106 -10.86 3.17 -4.72
C LEU A 106 -9.33 3.18 -4.60
N GLU A 107 -8.79 3.33 -3.40
CA GLU A 107 -7.36 3.24 -3.10
C GLU A 107 -6.80 1.86 -3.48
N GLN A 108 -7.50 0.79 -3.12
CA GLN A 108 -7.14 -0.57 -3.49
C GLN A 108 -7.13 -0.76 -5.02
N TRP A 109 -8.13 -0.25 -5.75
CA TRP A 109 -8.15 -0.36 -7.21
C TRP A 109 -7.03 0.39 -7.88
N ILE A 110 -6.73 1.62 -7.44
CA ILE A 110 -5.59 2.37 -7.97
C ILE A 110 -4.28 1.63 -7.69
N GLY A 111 -4.11 1.12 -6.46
CA GLY A 111 -2.95 0.29 -6.10
C GLY A 111 -2.80 -0.94 -7.00
N GLN A 112 -3.88 -1.70 -7.20
CA GLN A 112 -3.91 -2.87 -8.09
C GLN A 112 -3.63 -2.50 -9.55
N ARG A 113 -4.12 -1.34 -10.01
CA ARG A 113 -3.91 -0.88 -11.38
C ARG A 113 -2.45 -0.51 -11.62
N VAL A 114 -1.78 0.15 -10.67
CA VAL A 114 -0.35 0.50 -10.76
C VAL A 114 0.54 -0.76 -10.85
N ILE A 115 0.18 -1.84 -10.16
CA ILE A 115 0.93 -3.11 -10.25
C ILE A 115 0.51 -3.99 -11.43
N TYR A 116 -0.48 -3.58 -12.23
CA TYR A 116 -0.99 -4.38 -13.35
C TYR A 116 0.11 -4.62 -14.42
N PRO A 117 0.37 -5.87 -14.84
CA PRO A 117 1.50 -6.18 -15.72
C PRO A 117 1.54 -5.42 -17.05
N HIS A 118 0.38 -5.07 -17.61
CA HIS A 118 0.27 -4.41 -18.92
C HIS A 118 -0.05 -2.91 -18.82
N LEU A 119 0.14 -2.29 -17.65
CA LEU A 119 0.04 -0.84 -17.55
C LEU A 119 1.16 -0.17 -18.37
N THR A 120 0.78 0.78 -19.22
CA THR A 120 1.70 1.57 -20.06
C THR A 120 2.74 2.30 -19.19
N ALA A 121 3.99 2.35 -19.65
CA ALA A 121 5.05 3.07 -18.95
C ALA A 121 4.70 4.56 -18.75
N GLY A 122 5.11 5.12 -17.62
CA GLY A 122 4.82 6.51 -17.24
C GLY A 122 3.42 6.74 -16.65
N MET A 123 2.49 5.79 -16.79
CA MET A 123 1.16 5.91 -16.19
C MET A 123 1.20 5.90 -14.66
N GLU A 124 2.21 5.30 -14.05
CA GLU A 124 2.40 5.33 -12.59
C GLU A 124 2.55 6.76 -12.05
N CYS A 125 3.23 7.64 -12.79
CA CYS A 125 3.38 9.05 -12.44
C CYS A 125 2.07 9.81 -12.59
N ASN A 126 1.29 9.47 -13.63
CA ASN A 126 -0.04 10.03 -13.84
C ASN A 126 -1.00 9.60 -12.73
N TYR A 127 -1.00 8.32 -12.34
CA TYR A 127 -1.80 7.84 -11.21
C TYR A 127 -1.39 8.51 -9.89
N ALA A 128 -0.09 8.69 -9.62
CA ALA A 128 0.35 9.42 -8.45
C ALA A 128 -0.14 10.89 -8.47
N SER A 129 -0.05 11.54 -9.63
CA SER A 129 -0.54 12.91 -9.83
C SER A 129 -2.06 12.99 -9.61
N LEU A 130 -2.83 12.00 -10.05
CA LEU A 130 -4.26 11.90 -9.79
C LEU A 130 -4.55 11.73 -8.30
N CYS A 131 -3.85 10.84 -7.59
CA CYS A 131 -3.98 10.66 -6.15
C CYS A 131 -3.73 11.97 -5.38
N LEU A 132 -2.67 12.70 -5.76
CA LEU A 132 -2.35 14.00 -5.18
C LEU A 132 -3.42 15.04 -5.52
N ALA A 133 -3.95 15.04 -6.74
CA ALA A 133 -5.05 15.92 -7.14
C ALA A 133 -6.34 15.63 -6.36
N ILE A 134 -6.66 14.36 -6.10
CA ILE A 134 -7.80 13.97 -5.25
C ILE A 134 -7.57 14.45 -3.82
N ARG A 135 -6.37 14.23 -3.26
CA ARG A 135 -6.00 14.70 -1.93
C ARG A 135 -6.12 16.22 -1.81
N GLN A 136 -5.64 16.96 -2.79
CA GLN A 136 -5.74 18.42 -2.88
C GLN A 136 -7.21 18.87 -2.90
N ALA A 137 -8.00 18.35 -3.85
CA ALA A 137 -9.42 18.70 -4.00
C ALA A 137 -10.24 18.38 -2.74
N TYR A 138 -9.98 17.24 -2.11
CA TYR A 138 -10.59 16.86 -0.84
C TYR A 138 -10.29 17.87 0.28
N LEU A 139 -9.04 18.34 0.39
CA LEU A 139 -8.64 19.33 1.40
C LEU A 139 -9.26 20.72 1.16
N GLU A 140 -9.55 21.06 -0.09
CA GLU A 140 -10.20 22.31 -0.49
C GLU A 140 -11.72 22.30 -0.25
N GLN A 141 -12.34 21.11 -0.16
CA GLN A 141 -13.79 20.96 -0.02
C GLN A 141 -14.19 20.63 1.44
N PRO A 142 -14.62 21.62 2.25
CA PRO A 142 -14.97 21.40 3.65
C PRO A 142 -16.18 20.48 3.85
N ASP A 143 -17.13 20.47 2.92
CA ASP A 143 -18.36 19.67 3.05
C ASP A 143 -18.07 18.17 2.93
N ILE A 144 -17.19 17.77 2.01
CA ILE A 144 -16.74 16.38 1.88
C ILE A 144 -16.00 15.95 3.14
N ARG A 145 -15.14 16.81 3.69
CA ARG A 145 -14.43 16.51 4.93
C ARG A 145 -15.37 16.34 6.11
N ALA A 146 -16.39 17.18 6.24
CA ALA A 146 -17.38 17.06 7.30
C ALA A 146 -18.24 15.79 7.17
N MET A 147 -18.44 15.30 5.95
CA MET A 147 -19.11 14.02 5.68
C MET A 147 -18.21 12.83 6.04
N HIS A 148 -16.94 12.85 5.62
CA HIS A 148 -15.99 11.77 5.87
C HIS A 148 -15.58 11.68 7.35
N ASP A 149 -15.27 12.82 7.97
CA ASP A 149 -14.92 12.91 9.39
C ASP A 149 -15.66 14.12 10.02
N PRO A 150 -16.82 13.88 10.68
CA PRO A 150 -17.58 14.92 11.37
C PRO A 150 -16.80 15.62 12.49
N ARG A 151 -15.72 15.00 12.99
CA ARG A 151 -14.85 15.55 14.05
C ARG A 151 -13.67 16.33 13.48
N TYR A 152 -13.53 16.43 12.16
CA TYR A 152 -12.52 17.22 11.47
C TYR A 152 -12.77 18.73 11.69
N ARG A 153 -12.47 19.22 12.90
CA ARG A 153 -12.39 20.65 13.21
C ARG A 153 -10.98 21.11 12.90
N ARG A 154 -10.85 22.28 12.26
CA ARG A 154 -9.61 22.93 11.77
C ARG A 154 -8.50 23.18 12.81
N ARG A 155 -8.59 22.64 14.04
CA ARG A 155 -7.59 22.76 15.10
C ARG A 155 -7.44 21.41 15.82
N ASN A 156 -6.27 20.79 15.70
CA ASN A 156 -5.84 19.57 16.42
C ASN A 156 -6.43 18.22 15.98
N THR A 157 -6.26 17.84 14.71
CA THR A 157 -6.10 16.41 14.41
C THR A 157 -4.61 16.08 14.40
N ARG A 158 -4.15 15.34 15.41
CA ARG A 158 -2.78 14.78 15.47
C ARG A 158 -2.50 13.83 14.30
N TYR A 159 -3.56 13.38 13.63
CA TYR A 159 -3.55 12.51 12.45
C TYR A 159 -4.55 13.08 11.43
N PRO A 160 -4.11 13.83 10.41
CA PRO A 160 -5.03 14.37 9.42
C PRO A 160 -5.55 13.22 8.55
N ILE A 161 -6.86 12.99 8.57
CA ILE A 161 -7.50 12.05 7.63
C ILE A 161 -7.52 12.73 6.27
N ALA A 162 -6.80 12.15 5.31
CA ALA A 162 -6.77 12.57 3.93
C ALA A 162 -6.71 11.32 3.03
N PRO A 163 -7.31 11.37 1.83
CA PRO A 163 -7.30 10.24 0.92
C PRO A 163 -5.91 10.04 0.30
N PHE A 164 -5.63 8.81 -0.11
CA PHE A 164 -4.43 8.40 -0.82
C PHE A 164 -3.12 8.67 -0.09
N LEU A 165 -3.09 8.60 1.24
CA LEU A 165 -1.84 8.73 1.99
C LEU A 165 -0.92 7.51 1.74
N PRO A 166 0.41 7.67 1.78
CA PRO A 166 1.33 6.54 1.62
C PRO A 166 1.02 5.38 2.57
N ARG A 167 0.54 5.66 3.78
CA ARG A 167 0.14 4.65 4.75
C ARG A 167 -0.81 3.59 4.17
N GLU A 168 -1.74 4.00 3.31
CA GLU A 168 -2.75 3.11 2.70
C GLU A 168 -2.12 2.09 1.73
N PHE A 169 -0.95 2.40 1.18
CA PHE A 169 -0.23 1.57 0.21
C PHE A 169 0.97 0.81 0.82
N THR A 170 1.29 1.03 2.10
CA THR A 170 2.41 0.35 2.79
C THR A 170 2.33 -1.17 2.71
N HIS A 171 1.13 -1.75 2.72
CA HIS A 171 0.95 -3.19 2.59
C HIS A 171 1.45 -3.71 1.22
N ILE A 172 1.25 -2.96 0.13
CA ILE A 172 1.77 -3.29 -1.20
C ILE A 172 3.30 -3.14 -1.19
N TRP A 173 3.82 -2.07 -0.59
CA TRP A 173 5.27 -1.85 -0.44
C TRP A 173 5.96 -3.04 0.25
N ARG A 174 5.47 -3.46 1.41
CA ARG A 174 6.02 -4.61 2.14
C ARG A 174 5.98 -5.89 1.30
N LEU A 175 4.88 -6.13 0.57
CA LEU A 175 4.78 -7.28 -0.33
C LEU A 175 5.84 -7.22 -1.45
N GLN A 176 6.04 -6.03 -2.04
CA GLN A 176 7.04 -5.83 -3.08
C GLN A 176 8.48 -6.02 -2.58
N CYS A 177 8.79 -5.52 -1.38
CA CYS A 177 10.07 -5.71 -0.71
C CYS A 177 10.36 -7.20 -0.43
N ASN A 178 9.36 -7.96 0.05
CA ASN A 178 9.54 -9.38 0.33
C ASN A 178 9.77 -10.25 -0.91
N ASN A 179 9.36 -9.79 -2.10
CA ASN A 179 9.53 -10.53 -3.35
C ASN A 179 10.96 -10.41 -3.95
N VAL A 180 11.88 -9.72 -3.27
CA VAL A 180 13.24 -9.42 -3.77
C VAL A 180 14.22 -10.59 -3.59
N THR A 181 13.96 -11.47 -2.62
CA THR A 181 14.85 -12.59 -2.26
C THR A 181 15.15 -13.52 -3.45
N GLU A 182 14.21 -13.70 -4.37
CA GLU A 182 14.40 -14.51 -5.59
C GLU A 182 15.34 -13.86 -6.62
N LEU A 183 15.48 -12.53 -6.59
CA LEU A 183 16.37 -11.79 -7.51
C LEU A 183 17.80 -11.73 -6.97
N LEU A 184 17.97 -11.69 -5.64
CA LEU A 184 19.29 -11.63 -4.99
C LEU A 184 20.03 -12.98 -5.00
N THR A 185 19.29 -14.07 -5.13
CA THR A 185 19.83 -15.44 -5.12
C THR A 185 20.07 -16.01 -6.52
N TRP A 186 19.91 -15.19 -7.57
CA TRP A 186 20.06 -15.65 -8.94
C TRP A 186 21.53 -16.02 -9.26
N PRO A 187 21.79 -17.21 -9.84
CA PRO A 187 23.15 -17.65 -10.13
C PRO A 187 23.83 -16.74 -11.16
N THR A 188 25.07 -16.36 -10.86
CA THR A 188 25.94 -15.38 -11.55
C THR A 188 26.28 -15.68 -13.01
N GLY A 189 25.67 -16.68 -13.64
CA GLY A 189 25.99 -17.13 -15.01
C GLY A 189 24.84 -17.09 -16.03
N GLY A 190 23.63 -16.68 -15.64
CA GLY A 190 22.45 -16.70 -16.52
C GLY A 190 21.70 -15.37 -16.60
N LEU A 191 21.12 -15.08 -17.78
CA LEU A 191 20.19 -13.95 -17.94
C LEU A 191 18.97 -14.14 -17.01
N PRO A 192 18.45 -13.07 -16.38
CA PRO A 192 17.25 -13.17 -15.56
C PRO A 192 16.06 -13.65 -16.40
N SER A 193 15.21 -14.51 -15.83
CA SER A 193 14.01 -14.95 -16.52
C SER A 193 13.08 -13.78 -16.87
N LEU A 194 12.27 -13.93 -17.93
CA LEU A 194 11.25 -12.94 -18.30
C LEU A 194 10.28 -12.64 -17.13
N SER A 195 10.00 -13.63 -16.28
CA SER A 195 9.16 -13.44 -15.08
C SER A 195 9.87 -12.63 -13.99
N ALA A 196 11.17 -12.83 -13.79
CA ALA A 196 11.99 -12.03 -12.88
C ALA A 196 12.08 -10.57 -13.34
N GLN A 197 12.31 -10.34 -14.64
CA GLN A 197 12.32 -9.01 -15.24
C GLN A 197 10.97 -8.31 -15.09
N ARG A 198 9.86 -8.99 -15.40
CA ARG A 198 8.51 -8.42 -15.25
C ARG A 198 8.20 -8.02 -13.81
N ARG A 199 8.56 -8.86 -12.83
CA ARG A 199 8.38 -8.55 -11.40
C ARG A 199 9.21 -7.34 -10.97
N ARG A 200 10.46 -7.26 -11.43
CA ARG A 200 11.31 -6.08 -11.23
C ARG A 200 10.65 -4.82 -11.79
N THR A 201 10.15 -4.84 -13.03
CA THR A 201 9.46 -3.68 -13.62
C THR A 201 8.23 -3.25 -12.82
N ILE A 202 7.37 -4.18 -12.42
CA ILE A 202 6.18 -3.90 -11.60
C ILE A 202 6.58 -3.24 -10.28
N ARG A 203 7.61 -3.77 -9.62
CA ARG A 203 8.11 -3.28 -8.35
C ARG A 203 8.66 -1.87 -8.44
N LEU A 204 9.54 -1.59 -9.40
CA LEU A 204 10.12 -0.27 -9.59
C LEU A 204 9.07 0.77 -9.99
N ARG A 205 8.10 0.37 -10.82
CA ARG A 205 6.97 1.21 -11.19
C ARG A 205 6.12 1.57 -9.97
N PHE A 206 5.81 0.60 -9.12
CA PHE A 206 5.12 0.86 -7.87
C PHE A 206 5.93 1.76 -6.95
N ALA A 207 7.24 1.55 -6.81
CA ALA A 207 8.12 2.39 -6.01
C ALA A 207 8.11 3.86 -6.46
N ARG A 208 8.08 4.10 -7.77
CA ARG A 208 7.97 5.45 -8.35
C ARG A 208 6.63 6.11 -8.01
N PHE A 209 5.51 5.41 -8.26
CA PHE A 209 4.17 5.87 -7.86
C PHE A 209 4.11 6.20 -6.37
N PHE A 210 4.61 5.28 -5.55
CA PHE A 210 4.54 5.35 -4.10
C PHE A 210 5.39 6.48 -3.54
N GLY A 211 6.61 6.68 -4.07
CA GLY A 211 7.49 7.79 -3.71
C GLY A 211 6.83 9.15 -3.95
N MET A 212 6.17 9.34 -5.10
CA MET A 212 5.47 10.60 -5.39
C MET A 212 4.35 10.93 -4.39
N LEU A 213 3.73 9.94 -3.75
CA LEU A 213 2.66 10.18 -2.75
C LEU A 213 3.16 10.85 -1.46
N PHE A 214 4.48 10.83 -1.21
CA PHE A 214 5.12 11.52 -0.09
C PHE A 214 5.25 13.03 -0.30
N GLN A 215 4.86 13.56 -1.47
CA GLN A 215 4.76 14.99 -1.68
C GLN A 215 3.78 15.59 -0.65
N ALA A 216 4.28 16.54 0.13
CA ALA A 216 3.51 17.21 1.16
C ALA A 216 2.47 18.14 0.51
N THR A 217 1.18 17.78 0.62
CA THR A 217 0.07 18.64 0.17
C THR A 217 -0.42 19.59 1.27
N SER A 218 0.05 19.41 2.51
CA SER A 218 -0.18 20.33 3.63
C SER A 218 0.84 20.11 4.75
N VAL A 219 1.14 21.16 5.52
CA VAL A 219 2.06 21.12 6.68
C VAL A 219 1.60 20.11 7.75
N TYR A 220 0.29 19.91 7.91
CA TYR A 220 -0.25 18.96 8.89
C TYR A 220 0.03 17.50 8.53
N LEU A 221 0.21 17.20 7.24
CA LEU A 221 0.48 15.85 6.77
C LEU A 221 1.97 15.49 6.85
N GLU A 222 2.86 16.47 6.80
CA GLU A 222 4.32 16.28 6.75
C GLU A 222 4.84 15.33 7.84
N PHE A 223 4.47 15.57 9.10
CA PHE A 223 4.88 14.71 10.23
C PHE A 223 4.41 13.26 10.11
N SER A 224 3.22 13.02 9.55
CA SER A 224 2.71 11.65 9.34
C SER A 224 3.41 10.96 8.18
N LEU A 225 3.86 11.74 7.19
CA LEU A 225 4.57 11.24 6.02
C LEU A 225 5.99 10.81 6.40
N ASP A 226 6.67 11.56 7.28
CA ASP A 226 8.02 11.21 7.76
C ASP A 226 8.04 9.84 8.44
N GLY A 227 7.16 9.60 9.42
CA GLY A 227 7.11 8.31 10.11
C GLY A 227 6.79 7.13 9.18
N THR A 228 5.95 7.36 8.15
CA THR A 228 5.65 6.34 7.14
C THR A 228 6.85 6.11 6.22
N PHE A 229 7.60 7.16 5.88
CA PHE A 229 8.77 7.08 5.02
C PHE A 229 9.88 6.27 5.69
N ASP A 230 10.15 6.55 6.97
CA ASP A 230 11.14 5.84 7.78
C ASP A 230 10.82 4.34 7.89
N GLU A 231 9.53 4.00 8.02
CA GLU A 231 9.09 2.60 7.97
C GLU A 231 9.40 1.95 6.61
N CYS A 232 9.17 2.67 5.50
CA CYS A 232 9.42 2.15 4.17
C CYS A 232 10.92 1.96 3.89
N VAL A 233 11.76 2.89 4.34
CA VAL A 233 13.23 2.77 4.31
C VAL A 233 13.68 1.53 5.06
N ARG A 234 13.16 1.32 6.28
CA ARG A 234 13.46 0.15 7.10
C ARG A 234 13.12 -1.14 6.36
N GLU A 235 11.88 -1.31 5.89
CA GLU A 235 11.44 -2.51 5.19
C GLU A 235 12.31 -2.84 3.96
N ALA A 236 12.73 -1.82 3.19
CA ALA A 236 13.61 -2.03 2.04
C ALA A 236 15.05 -2.42 2.42
N LEU A 237 15.60 -1.83 3.48
CA LEU A 237 16.95 -2.17 3.97
C LEU A 237 17.00 -3.59 4.57
N LEU A 238 15.94 -4.01 5.25
CA LEU A 238 15.82 -5.36 5.83
C LEU A 238 15.66 -6.43 4.74
N SER A 239 14.83 -6.17 3.74
CA SER A 239 14.63 -7.08 2.60
C SER A 239 15.76 -7.05 1.56
N GLY A 240 16.60 -6.02 1.58
CA GLY A 240 17.62 -5.78 0.57
C GLY A 240 17.07 -5.22 -0.75
N ASP A 241 15.88 -4.61 -0.75
CA ASP A 241 15.30 -3.98 -1.95
C ASP A 241 15.79 -2.54 -2.19
N VAL A 242 17.10 -2.40 -2.36
CA VAL A 242 17.76 -1.10 -2.51
C VAL A 242 17.42 -0.39 -3.81
N GLU A 243 17.04 -1.14 -4.85
CA GLU A 243 16.65 -0.54 -6.13
C GLU A 243 15.35 0.24 -5.96
N SER A 244 14.32 -0.41 -5.41
CA SER A 244 13.02 0.22 -5.16
C SER A 244 13.15 1.36 -4.16
N LEU A 245 13.99 1.20 -3.13
CA LEU A 245 14.27 2.27 -2.17
C LEU A 245 14.81 3.52 -2.88
N LEU A 246 15.82 3.36 -3.73
CA LEU A 246 16.36 4.47 -4.51
C LEU A 246 15.29 5.13 -5.39
N VAL A 247 14.49 4.33 -6.12
CA VAL A 247 13.41 4.87 -6.96
C VAL A 247 12.42 5.69 -6.13
N MET A 248 12.02 5.14 -4.97
CA MET A 248 11.07 5.78 -4.08
C MET A 248 11.64 7.10 -3.53
N CYS A 249 12.90 7.12 -3.10
CA CYS A 249 13.58 8.32 -2.61
C CYS A 249 13.64 9.42 -3.68
N LEU A 250 14.04 9.06 -4.90
CA LEU A 250 14.12 10.00 -6.02
C LEU A 250 12.74 10.57 -6.37
N ALA A 251 11.72 9.70 -6.43
CA ALA A 251 10.35 10.13 -6.71
C ALA A 251 9.73 10.96 -5.59
N ALA A 252 10.17 10.76 -4.34
CA ALA A 252 9.78 11.55 -3.17
C ALA A 252 10.61 12.83 -3.01
N GLU A 253 11.59 13.09 -3.89
CA GLU A 253 12.54 14.19 -3.80
C GLU A 253 13.29 14.23 -2.44
N ARG A 254 13.58 13.05 -1.87
CA ARG A 254 14.30 12.93 -0.60
C ARG A 254 15.76 12.55 -0.80
N PRO A 255 16.69 13.15 -0.03
CA PRO A 255 18.10 12.83 -0.13
C PRO A 255 18.37 11.37 0.27
N VAL A 256 19.28 10.71 -0.45
CA VAL A 256 19.72 9.35 -0.15
C VAL A 256 20.99 9.40 0.70
N ASP A 257 20.80 9.55 2.01
CA ASP A 257 21.88 9.40 2.98
C ASP A 257 21.85 7.98 3.56
N VAL A 258 22.66 7.11 2.99
CA VAL A 258 22.70 5.68 3.38
C VAL A 258 23.11 5.50 4.83
N ASP A 259 24.03 6.33 5.33
CA ASP A 259 24.54 6.19 6.70
C ASP A 259 23.45 6.62 7.70
N ASN A 260 22.74 7.72 7.42
CA ASN A 260 21.59 8.14 8.22
C ASN A 260 20.43 7.12 8.16
N MET A 261 20.15 6.55 6.97
CA MET A 261 19.12 5.52 6.82
C MET A 261 19.45 4.25 7.61
N CYS A 262 20.72 3.81 7.62
CA CYS A 262 21.15 2.69 8.46
C CYS A 262 21.05 3.01 9.94
N MET A 263 21.49 4.21 10.36
CA MET A 263 21.39 4.68 11.74
C MET A 263 19.93 4.70 12.23
N MET A 264 18.99 5.15 11.39
CA MET A 264 17.56 5.14 11.69
C MET A 264 17.04 3.73 12.00
N VAL A 265 17.49 2.71 11.25
CA VAL A 265 17.11 1.31 11.51
C VAL A 265 17.70 0.82 12.83
N SER A 266 18.97 1.10 13.09
CA SER A 266 19.63 0.75 14.36
C SER A 266 18.99 1.43 15.57
N LEU A 267 18.63 2.72 15.46
CA LEU A 267 17.94 3.43 16.54
C LEU A 267 16.55 2.85 16.81
N ALA A 268 15.83 2.44 15.76
CA ALA A 268 14.53 1.78 15.92
C ALA A 268 14.67 0.40 16.59
N GLU A 269 15.76 -0.32 16.32
CA GLU A 269 16.10 -1.55 17.04
C GLU A 269 16.36 -1.28 18.53
N GLU A 270 17.19 -0.28 18.84
CA GLU A 270 17.49 0.12 20.23
C GLU A 270 16.23 0.55 20.99
N GLN A 271 15.35 1.33 20.34
CA GLN A 271 14.07 1.72 20.93
C GLN A 271 13.18 0.51 21.22
N LEU A 272 13.15 -0.47 20.32
CA LEU A 272 12.39 -1.71 20.54
C LEU A 272 12.99 -2.52 21.70
N TRP A 273 14.31 -2.68 21.76
CA TRP A 273 14.98 -3.31 22.89
C TRP A 273 14.63 -2.62 24.21
N SER A 274 14.74 -1.29 24.26
CA SER A 274 14.39 -0.52 25.47
C SER A 274 12.93 -0.70 25.90
N TYR A 275 12.01 -0.85 24.94
CA TYR A 275 10.60 -1.11 25.23
C TYR A 275 10.38 -2.53 25.75
N ILE A 276 11.04 -3.53 25.15
CA ILE A 276 10.98 -4.93 25.60
C ILE A 276 11.55 -5.05 27.02
N ASP A 277 12.70 -4.44 27.29
CA ASP A 277 13.34 -4.42 28.61
C ASP A 277 12.44 -3.75 29.65
N LEU A 278 11.86 -2.58 29.32
CA LEU A 278 10.91 -1.88 30.19
C LEU A 278 9.66 -2.74 30.48
N MET A 279 9.13 -3.44 29.47
CA MET A 279 7.99 -4.33 29.64
C MET A 279 8.32 -5.54 30.50
N ALA A 280 9.53 -6.11 30.35
CA ALA A 280 10.04 -7.19 31.19
C ALA A 280 10.17 -6.73 32.65
N ASP A 281 10.80 -5.58 32.88
CA ASP A 281 10.96 -4.96 34.19
C ASP A 281 9.60 -4.66 34.85
N LEU A 282 8.62 -4.18 34.08
CA LEU A 282 7.24 -3.93 34.57
C LEU A 282 6.52 -5.23 34.94
N THR A 283 6.70 -6.30 34.16
CA THR A 283 6.13 -7.61 34.49
C THR A 283 6.75 -8.26 35.71
N GLU A 284 8.04 -8.01 35.98
CA GLU A 284 8.73 -8.52 37.16
C GLU A 284 8.47 -7.67 38.42
N SER A 285 8.29 -6.36 38.27
CA SER A 285 8.16 -5.43 39.40
C SER A 285 6.72 -5.21 39.90
N ASN A 286 5.69 -5.30 39.04
CA ASN A 286 4.27 -5.20 39.43
C ASN A 286 3.36 -5.96 38.44
N PRO A 287 3.28 -7.30 38.53
CA PRO A 287 2.43 -8.08 37.65
C PRO A 287 0.95 -7.71 37.84
N THR A 288 0.20 -7.60 36.74
CA THR A 288 -1.25 -7.41 36.81
C THR A 288 -1.94 -8.67 37.37
N PRO A 289 -3.14 -8.57 37.98
CA PRO A 289 -3.83 -9.73 38.57
C PRO A 289 -4.07 -10.89 37.57
N GLU A 290 -4.26 -10.57 36.29
CA GLU A 290 -4.39 -11.57 35.23
C GLU A 290 -3.05 -12.25 34.87
N GLN A 291 -1.93 -11.55 35.02
CA GLN A 291 -0.58 -12.10 34.83
C GLN A 291 -0.16 -12.95 36.02
N GLU A 292 -0.47 -12.53 37.26
CA GLU A 292 -0.29 -13.36 38.45
C GLU A 292 -1.09 -14.68 38.36
N ALA A 293 -2.31 -14.64 37.81
CA ALA A 293 -3.13 -15.83 37.62
C ALA A 293 -2.49 -16.83 36.63
N ARG A 294 -1.85 -16.35 35.54
CA ARG A 294 -1.13 -17.19 34.58
C ARG A 294 0.16 -17.75 35.15
N LEU A 295 0.92 -16.96 35.91
CA LEU A 295 2.12 -17.41 36.61
C LEU A 295 1.79 -18.51 37.62
N ARG A 296 0.72 -18.36 38.41
CA ARG A 296 0.26 -19.40 39.36
C ARG A 296 -0.24 -20.68 38.69
N GLN A 297 -0.82 -20.61 37.49
CA GLN A 297 -1.18 -21.80 36.70
C GLN A 297 0.06 -22.54 36.17
N SER A 298 1.14 -21.80 35.89
CA SER A 298 2.41 -22.34 35.41
C SER A 298 3.15 -23.10 36.52
N ASP A 299 3.12 -22.59 37.75
CA ASP A 299 3.78 -23.21 38.90
C ASP A 299 3.05 -24.46 39.43
N GLN A 300 1.73 -24.58 39.23
CA GLN A 300 0.98 -25.76 39.65
C GLN A 300 1.18 -27.01 38.77
N HIS A 301 1.75 -26.87 37.56
CA HIS A 301 1.97 -28.01 36.66
C HIS A 301 3.38 -28.62 36.73
N GLN A 302 4.29 -28.12 37.58
CA GLN A 302 5.68 -28.61 37.63
C GLN A 302 5.98 -29.69 38.70
N THR A 303 5.02 -30.11 39.53
CA THR A 303 5.30 -31.04 40.64
C THR A 303 5.06 -32.54 40.36
N THR A 304 4.70 -32.97 39.15
CA THR A 304 4.44 -34.40 38.88
C THR A 304 4.92 -34.91 37.52
N THR A 305 6.22 -34.82 37.20
CA THR A 305 6.91 -35.82 36.34
C THR A 305 8.44 -35.61 36.29
N PRO A 306 9.29 -36.63 36.50
CA PRO A 306 10.72 -36.53 36.25
C PRO A 306 11.07 -36.93 34.80
N ALA A 307 12.00 -36.16 34.21
CA ALA A 307 12.81 -36.47 33.03
C ALA A 307 12.15 -36.45 31.63
N ALA A 308 12.07 -35.25 31.04
CA ALA A 308 12.43 -35.00 29.64
C ALA A 308 12.92 -33.53 29.55
N PRO A 309 13.89 -33.18 28.68
CA PRO A 309 14.29 -31.79 28.49
C PRO A 309 13.15 -31.09 27.74
N SER A 310 12.14 -30.64 28.48
CA SER A 310 11.11 -29.76 27.99
C SER A 310 11.78 -28.45 27.60
N SER A 311 11.90 -28.26 26.29
CA SER A 311 11.98 -26.97 25.65
C SER A 311 11.08 -26.00 26.42
N SER A 312 11.71 -25.05 27.11
CA SER A 312 11.07 -23.87 27.66
C SER A 312 10.21 -23.26 26.56
N SER A 313 8.90 -23.47 26.63
CA SER A 313 7.94 -22.67 25.90
C SER A 313 7.95 -21.31 26.56
N SER A 314 8.99 -20.53 26.27
CA SER A 314 8.94 -19.09 26.37
C SER A 314 7.73 -18.67 25.55
N SER A 315 6.90 -17.81 26.13
CA SER A 315 5.97 -17.00 25.36
C SER A 315 6.81 -16.22 24.35
N SER A 316 7.06 -16.79 23.18
CA SER A 316 7.87 -16.16 22.15
C SER A 316 7.20 -14.83 21.83
N LEU A 317 7.94 -13.74 22.00
CA LEU A 317 7.53 -12.42 21.55
C LEU A 317 6.92 -12.56 20.16
N PRO A 318 5.75 -11.94 19.90
CA PRO A 318 5.17 -11.91 18.56
C PRO A 318 6.25 -11.58 17.53
N GLU A 319 6.18 -12.19 16.35
CA GLU A 319 7.25 -12.08 15.34
C GLU A 319 7.61 -10.63 14.96
N TRP A 320 6.64 -9.72 15.07
CA TRP A 320 6.82 -8.28 14.83
C TRP A 320 7.56 -7.53 15.95
N LEU A 321 7.73 -8.16 17.13
CA LEU A 321 8.54 -7.70 18.27
C LEU A 321 9.92 -8.39 18.32
N LEU A 322 10.26 -9.25 17.35
CA LEU A 322 11.57 -9.89 17.35
C LEU A 322 12.65 -8.91 16.89
N PRO A 323 13.68 -8.63 17.70
CA PRO A 323 14.76 -7.71 17.31
C PRO A 323 15.56 -8.20 16.10
N SER A 324 15.57 -9.52 15.86
CA SER A 324 16.16 -10.11 14.65
C SER A 324 15.54 -9.61 13.34
N ARG A 325 14.34 -9.02 13.37
CA ARG A 325 13.76 -8.31 12.22
C ARG A 325 14.51 -7.04 11.84
N TYR A 326 15.31 -6.44 12.72
CA TYR A 326 16.00 -5.17 12.45
C TYR A 326 17.38 -5.35 11.81
N ARG A 327 17.76 -6.58 11.47
CA ARG A 327 19.04 -6.85 10.81
C ARG A 327 19.00 -6.40 9.35
N ILE A 328 19.67 -5.28 9.07
CA ILE A 328 19.91 -4.78 7.71
C ILE A 328 20.56 -5.88 6.87
N HIS A 329 20.08 -6.07 5.65
CA HIS A 329 20.64 -7.03 4.71
C HIS A 329 22.12 -6.68 4.40
N GLU A 330 23.04 -7.63 4.54
CA GLU A 330 24.49 -7.37 4.60
C GLU A 330 25.03 -6.57 3.40
N SER A 331 24.53 -6.85 2.20
CA SER A 331 24.93 -6.15 0.97
C SER A 331 24.10 -4.90 0.63
N ALA A 332 23.03 -4.58 1.39
CA ALA A 332 22.14 -3.47 1.06
C ALA A 332 22.84 -2.11 1.13
N PRO A 333 23.58 -1.74 2.20
CA PRO A 333 24.20 -0.42 2.29
C PRO A 333 25.18 -0.15 1.14
N LEU A 334 26.06 -1.12 0.83
CA LEU A 334 27.03 -0.99 -0.25
C LEU A 334 26.35 -0.87 -1.61
N ARG A 335 25.36 -1.72 -1.90
CA ARG A 335 24.64 -1.64 -3.18
C ARG A 335 23.88 -0.34 -3.32
N LEU A 336 23.22 0.15 -2.26
CA LEU A 336 22.54 1.45 -2.29
C LEU A 336 23.53 2.59 -2.56
N LYS A 337 24.70 2.61 -1.90
CA LYS A 337 25.77 3.60 -2.16
C LYS A 337 26.23 3.57 -3.61
N LEU A 338 26.48 2.37 -4.16
CA LEU A 338 26.90 2.20 -5.55
C LEU A 338 25.83 2.67 -6.53
N LEU A 339 24.58 2.26 -6.33
CA LEU A 339 23.47 2.63 -7.20
C LEU A 339 23.20 4.14 -7.16
N TYR A 340 23.23 4.73 -5.97
CA TYR A 340 23.08 6.17 -5.81
C TYR A 340 24.22 6.93 -6.50
N TYR A 341 25.48 6.52 -6.31
CA TYR A 341 26.62 7.11 -7.01
C TYR A 341 26.47 7.08 -8.53
N LEU A 342 26.00 5.96 -9.08
CA LEU A 342 25.79 5.82 -10.53
C LEU A 342 24.70 6.75 -11.05
N VAL A 343 23.60 6.91 -10.32
CA VAL A 343 22.52 7.81 -10.73
C VAL A 343 22.93 9.27 -10.58
N ASP A 344 23.51 9.65 -9.44
CA ASP A 344 23.80 11.04 -9.08
C ASP A 344 25.06 11.59 -9.74
N GLN A 345 26.11 10.78 -9.88
CA GLN A 345 27.42 11.24 -10.36
C GLN A 345 27.73 10.83 -11.80
N GLN A 346 27.03 9.83 -12.34
CA GLN A 346 27.27 9.31 -13.69
C GLN A 346 26.07 9.51 -14.63
N ASP A 347 25.03 10.22 -14.18
CA ASP A 347 23.76 10.40 -14.91
C ASP A 347 23.19 9.09 -15.45
N TRP A 348 23.44 7.96 -14.76
CA TRP A 348 22.99 6.67 -15.25
C TRP A 348 21.46 6.60 -15.16
N LYS A 349 20.82 6.63 -16.32
CA LYS A 349 19.39 6.34 -16.50
C LYS A 349 19.15 4.83 -16.48
N TRP A 350 18.64 4.34 -15.36
CA TRP A 350 18.26 2.94 -15.20
C TRP A 350 16.82 2.64 -15.65
N PHE A 351 16.05 3.69 -15.89
CA PHE A 351 14.68 3.63 -16.41
C PHE A 351 14.76 4.05 -17.88
N ASP A 352 14.56 3.10 -18.79
CA ASP A 352 14.17 3.45 -20.15
C ASP A 352 12.83 4.19 -20.03
N GLU A 353 12.83 5.49 -20.36
CA GLU A 353 11.61 6.26 -20.60
C GLU A 353 10.95 5.85 -21.93
#